data_AF-A0A966PY17-F1
#
_entry.id   AF-A0A966PY17-F1
#
_cell.length_a   1.000
_cell.length_b   1.000
_cell.length_c   1.000
_cell.angle_alpha   90.00
_cell.angle_beta   90.00
_cell.angle_gamma   90.00
#
_symmetry.space_group_name_H-M   'P 1'
#
loop_
_entity.id
_entity.type
_entity.pdbx_description
1 polymer ?
#
loop_
_entity_poly.entity_id
_entity_poly.type
_entity_poly.pdbx_seq_one_letter_code
_entity_poly.pdbx_strand_id
1 'polypeptide(L)'
;IKRYMVTGDLKERLILNHIIILSNVFGVESTVRMLFMKLDKSYYPILKTFLVFLNFMPKIVFNIKNTNIISADITIDIISTNKLRSI
;
A
#
# COMPACT_ATOMS: atom_id res chain seq x y z
N ILE A 1 -8.56 1.66 -7.55
CA ILE A 1 -7.20 1.66 -8.14
C ILE A 1 -7.23 1.91 -9.66
N LYS A 2 -7.99 1.17 -10.48
CA LYS A 2 -8.20 1.56 -11.90
C LYS A 2 -8.82 2.96 -12.10
N ARG A 3 -9.74 3.34 -11.21
CA ARG A 3 -10.34 4.70 -11.18
C ARG A 3 -9.39 5.79 -10.65
N TYR A 4 -8.25 5.41 -10.04
CA TYR A 4 -7.29 6.34 -9.43
C TYR A 4 -6.38 7.02 -10.47
N MET A 5 -5.99 6.31 -11.54
CA MET A 5 -5.18 6.90 -12.62
C MET A 5 -5.96 7.89 -13.49
N VAL A 6 -7.30 7.87 -13.43
CA VAL A 6 -8.14 8.63 -14.36
C VAL A 6 -8.64 9.94 -13.75
N THR A 7 -8.80 10.04 -12.42
CA THR A 7 -9.59 11.14 -11.83
C THR A 7 -8.83 12.06 -10.87
N GLY A 8 -7.63 11.72 -10.40
CA GLY A 8 -6.83 12.60 -9.53
C GLY A 8 -7.38 12.83 -8.10
N ASP A 9 -8.66 12.53 -7.87
CA ASP A 9 -9.30 12.52 -6.56
C ASP A 9 -9.06 11.20 -5.84
N LEU A 10 -8.01 11.19 -5.01
CA LEU A 10 -7.89 10.19 -3.98
C LEU A 10 -8.83 10.55 -2.83
N LYS A 11 -9.66 9.59 -2.42
CA LYS A 11 -10.20 9.59 -1.06
C LYS A 11 -9.21 8.84 -0.18
N GLU A 12 -8.06 9.46 0.12
CA GLU A 12 -6.98 8.84 0.90
C GLU A 12 -7.53 8.28 2.22
N ARG A 13 -8.42 9.04 2.89
CA ARG A 13 -9.11 8.63 4.11
C ARG A 13 -9.91 7.33 3.95
N LEU A 14 -10.59 7.11 2.82
CA LEU A 14 -11.30 5.84 2.59
C LEU A 14 -10.33 4.67 2.43
N ILE A 15 -9.25 4.86 1.66
CA ILE A 15 -8.25 3.81 1.44
C ILE A 15 -7.58 3.44 2.77
N LEU A 16 -7.19 4.44 3.56
CA LEU A 16 -6.65 4.25 4.90
C LEU A 16 -7.63 3.47 5.78
N ASN A 17 -8.89 3.88 5.84
CA ASN A 17 -9.91 3.17 6.62
C ASN A 17 -10.06 1.71 6.18
N HIS A 18 -10.06 1.43 4.87
CA HIS A 18 -10.14 0.06 4.38
C HIS A 18 -8.92 -0.77 4.78
N ILE A 19 -7.71 -0.22 4.69
CA ILE A 19 -6.49 -0.92 5.13
C ILE A 19 -6.54 -1.18 6.64
N ILE A 20 -6.95 -0.20 7.44
CA ILE A 20 -7.07 -0.33 8.90
C ILE A 20 -8.09 -1.40 9.29
N ILE A 21 -9.27 -1.43 8.64
CA ILE A 21 -10.28 -2.45 8.91
C ILE A 21 -9.75 -3.84 8.54
N LEU A 22 -9.10 -3.97 7.39
CA LEU A 22 -8.52 -5.25 6.97
C LEU A 22 -7.41 -5.70 7.93
N SER A 23 -6.54 -4.78 8.37
CA SER A 23 -5.50 -5.11 9.35
C SER A 23 -6.06 -5.50 10.71
N ASN A 24 -7.20 -4.93 11.12
CA ASN A 24 -7.86 -5.32 12.35
C ASN A 24 -8.50 -6.73 12.25
N VAL A 25 -8.98 -7.11 11.06
CA VAL A 25 -9.63 -8.42 10.85
C VAL A 25 -8.61 -9.54 10.62
N PHE A 26 -7.60 -9.31 9.78
CA PHE A 26 -6.66 -10.35 9.34
C PHE A 26 -5.27 -10.25 9.99
N GLY A 27 -5.00 -9.17 10.73
CA GLY A 27 -3.66 -8.79 11.14
C GLY A 27 -2.92 -7.99 10.08
N VAL A 28 -1.93 -7.21 10.52
CA VAL A 28 -1.12 -6.32 9.68
C VAL A 28 -0.38 -7.11 8.59
N GLU A 29 0.35 -8.16 8.97
CA GLU A 29 1.16 -8.94 8.04
C GLU A 29 0.32 -9.62 6.93
N SER A 30 -0.79 -10.25 7.32
CA SER A 30 -1.70 -10.93 6.38
C SER A 30 -2.33 -9.93 5.40
N THR A 31 -2.75 -8.77 5.90
CA THR A 31 -3.36 -7.72 5.08
C THR A 31 -2.38 -7.16 4.07
N VAL A 32 -1.16 -6.85 4.50
CA VAL A 32 -0.08 -6.37 3.63
C VAL A 32 0.19 -7.40 2.53
N ARG A 33 0.36 -8.67 2.90
CA ARG A 33 0.60 -9.75 1.95
C ARG A 33 -0.54 -9.91 0.95
N MET A 34 -1.79 -9.86 1.40
CA MET A 34 -2.97 -9.92 0.54
C MET A 34 -3.02 -8.76 -0.47
N LEU A 35 -2.72 -7.54 -0.03
CA LEU A 35 -2.68 -6.36 -0.90
C LEU A 35 -1.61 -6.51 -1.98
N PHE A 36 -0.39 -6.91 -1.61
CA PHE A 36 0.69 -7.14 -2.58
C PHE A 36 0.43 -8.31 -3.54
N MET A 37 -0.27 -9.36 -3.09
CA MET A 37 -0.65 -10.48 -3.96
C MET A 37 -1.72 -10.08 -4.97
N LYS A 38 -2.71 -9.28 -4.55
CA LYS A 38 -3.83 -8.86 -5.39
C LYS A 38 -3.47 -7.73 -6.36
N LEU A 39 -2.45 -6.95 -6.06
CA LEU A 39 -2.01 -5.81 -6.87
C LEU A 39 -0.88 -6.17 -7.84
N ASP A 40 -0.88 -5.48 -8.98
CA ASP A 40 0.23 -5.53 -9.94
C ASP A 40 1.38 -4.63 -9.49
N LYS A 41 2.60 -4.96 -9.96
CA LYS A 41 3.85 -4.26 -9.60
C LYS A 41 3.79 -2.75 -9.85
N SER A 42 3.04 -2.31 -10.85
CA SER A 42 2.85 -0.88 -11.17
C SER A 42 2.17 -0.08 -10.05
N TYR A 43 1.46 -0.74 -9.13
CA TYR A 43 0.77 -0.11 -8.01
C TYR A 43 1.51 -0.23 -6.68
N TYR A 44 2.66 -0.93 -6.65
CA TYR A 44 3.45 -1.10 -5.44
C TYR A 44 3.98 0.22 -4.85
N PRO A 45 4.43 1.20 -5.66
CA PRO A 45 4.87 2.49 -5.13
C PRO A 45 3.79 3.21 -4.32
N ILE A 46 2.58 3.26 -4.86
CA ILE A 46 1.42 3.93 -4.25
C ILE A 46 1.01 3.18 -2.98
N LEU A 47 0.90 1.85 -3.06
CA LEU A 47 0.56 1.01 -1.92
C LEU A 47 1.59 1.16 -0.78
N LYS A 48 2.88 1.16 -1.12
CA LYS A 48 3.97 1.36 -0.16
C LYS A 48 3.80 2.69 0.57
N THR A 49 3.46 3.78 -0.13
CA THR A 49 3.23 5.08 0.52
C THR A 49 2.12 5.00 1.58
N PHE A 50 0.99 4.33 1.29
CA PHE A 50 -0.09 4.13 2.27
C PHE A 50 0.31 3.25 3.45
N LEU A 51 1.02 2.15 3.19
CA LEU A 51 1.47 1.23 4.24
C LEU A 51 2.53 1.86 5.14
N VAL A 52 3.45 2.67 4.59
CA VAL A 52 4.43 3.44 5.35
C VAL A 52 3.73 4.50 6.18
N PHE A 53 2.73 5.20 5.64
CA PHE A 53 1.94 6.18 6.39
C PHE A 53 1.23 5.55 7.60
N LEU A 54 0.71 4.34 7.46
CA LEU A 54 0.07 3.58 8.55
C LEU A 54 1.07 2.87 9.48
N ASN A 55 2.38 2.96 9.22
CA ASN A 55 3.42 2.19 9.90
C ASN A 55 3.19 0.66 9.85
N PHE A 56 2.56 0.18 8.78
CA PHE A 56 2.21 -1.22 8.54
C PHE A 56 3.18 -1.93 7.60
N MET A 57 4.15 -1.22 7.02
CA MET A 57 5.10 -1.77 6.06
C MET A 57 6.21 -2.58 6.77
N PRO A 58 6.26 -3.92 6.65
CA PRO A 58 7.37 -4.70 7.17
C PRO A 58 8.62 -4.54 6.29
N LYS A 59 9.80 -4.81 6.85
CA LYS A 59 11.08 -4.70 6.11
C LYS A 59 11.13 -5.64 4.89
N ILE A 60 10.55 -6.83 5.01
CA ILE A 60 10.49 -7.84 3.96
C ILE A 60 9.10 -8.45 4.00
N VAL A 61 8.42 -8.51 2.85
CA VAL A 61 7.16 -9.26 2.71
C VAL A 61 7.47 -10.57 1.99
N PHE A 62 7.42 -11.66 2.75
CA PHE A 62 7.74 -13.00 2.25
C PHE A 62 6.54 -13.62 1.50
N ASN A 63 6.85 -14.51 0.56
CA ASN A 63 5.87 -15.35 -0.13
C ASN A 63 4.78 -14.59 -0.90
N ILE A 64 5.18 -13.64 -1.76
CA ILE A 64 4.29 -13.01 -2.73
C ILE A 64 4.68 -13.50 -4.13
N LYS A 65 3.81 -14.29 -4.77
CA LYS A 65 4.02 -14.83 -6.12
C LYS A 65 5.41 -15.51 -6.29
N ASN A 66 5.80 -16.34 -5.33
CA ASN A 66 7.12 -17.01 -5.26
C ASN A 66 8.34 -16.06 -5.21
N THR A 67 8.12 -14.79 -4.86
CA THR A 67 9.17 -13.79 -4.68
C THR A 67 9.06 -13.14 -3.30
N ASN A 68 10.21 -12.81 -2.72
CA ASN A 68 10.28 -12.00 -1.51
C ASN A 68 10.37 -10.54 -1.93
N ILE A 69 9.42 -9.73 -1.49
CA ILE A 69 9.42 -8.30 -1.80
C ILE A 69 10.13 -7.59 -0.66
N ILE A 70 11.31 -7.04 -0.96
CA ILE A 70 12.04 -6.19 -0.02
C ILE A 70 11.41 -4.81 -0.10
N SER A 71 11.07 -4.22 1.05
CA SER A 71 10.45 -2.90 1.06
C SER A 71 11.35 -1.85 0.40
N ALA A 72 12.67 -2.00 0.50
CA ALA A 72 13.67 -1.13 -0.11
C ALA A 72 13.66 -1.14 -1.66
N ASP A 73 13.27 -2.25 -2.29
CA ASP A 73 13.27 -2.38 -3.76
C ASP A 73 12.11 -1.65 -4.43
N ILE A 74 11.07 -1.28 -3.67
CA ILE A 74 9.94 -0.53 -4.19
C ILE A 74 10.22 0.96 -4.06
N THR A 75 10.22 1.68 -5.18
CA THR A 75 10.28 3.14 -5.19
C THR A 75 9.07 3.74 -4.48
N ILE A 76 9.28 4.73 -3.62
CA ILE A 76 8.16 5.43 -2.95
C ILE A 76 7.59 6.44 -3.93
N ASP A 77 6.27 6.47 -4.05
CA ASP A 77 5.60 7.45 -4.89
C ASP A 77 5.61 8.83 -4.20
N ILE A 78 6.42 9.75 -4.73
CA ILE A 78 6.67 11.09 -4.15
C ILE A 78 5.40 11.96 -4.22
N ILE A 79 4.61 11.83 -5.29
CA ILE A 79 3.37 12.60 -5.51
C ILE A 79 2.34 12.21 -4.45
N SER A 80 2.17 10.91 -4.22
CA SER A 80 1.28 10.38 -3.19
C SER A 80 1.74 10.76 -1.77
N THR A 81 3.07 10.84 -1.56
CA THR A 81 3.65 11.24 -0.26
C THR A 81 3.33 12.70 0.08
N ASN A 82 3.48 13.61 -0.88
CA ASN A 82 3.19 15.03 -0.67
C ASN A 82 1.71 15.28 -0.38
N LYS A 83 0.81 14.50 -0.99
CA LYS A 83 -0.63 14.61 -0.75
C LYS A 83 -1.02 14.12 0.65
N LEU A 84 -0.42 13.03 1.12
CA LEU A 84 -0.64 12.51 2.48
C LEU A 84 -0.09 13.41 3.60
N ARG A 85 0.97 14.19 3.33
CA ARG A 85 1.51 15.18 4.29
C ARG A 85 0.62 16.42 4.45
N SER A 86 -0.34 16.61 3.56
CA SER A 86 -1.24 17.78 3.53
C SER A 86 -2.62 17.51 4.15
N ILE A 87 -2.86 16.30 4.69
CA ILE A 87 -4.17 15.85 5.22
C ILE A 87 -4.19 15.87 6.75
#